data_AF-W0FQD3-F1
#
_entry.id   AF-W0FQD3-F1
#
_cell.length_a   1.000
_cell.length_b   1.000
_cell.length_c   1.000
_cell.angle_alpha   90.00
_cell.angle_beta   90.00
_cell.angle_gamma   90.00
#
_symmetry.space_group_name_H-M   'P 1'
#
loop_
_entity.id
_entity.type
_entity.pdbx_description
1 polymer ?
#
loop_
_entity_poly.entity_id
_entity_poly.type
_entity_poly.pdbx_seq_one_letter_code
_entity_poly.pdbx_strand_id
1 'polypeptide(L)' 'MVFVVVDEDVCIGCRYCHMACPYGAPQYNETKGHMTKCDGCYDRVAEGKKPICV' A
#
# COMPACT_ATOMS: atom_id res chain seq x y z
N MET A 1 7.13 13.54 6.16
CA MET A 1 7.15 12.65 4.99
C MET A 1 5.82 11.93 4.94
N VAL A 2 5.08 12.04 3.84
CA VAL A 2 3.71 11.49 3.73
C VAL A 2 3.76 10.22 2.90
N PHE A 3 3.40 9.09 3.50
CA PHE A 3 3.20 7.83 2.78
C PHE A 3 1.73 7.70 2.39
N VAL A 4 1.48 7.22 1.18
CA VAL A 4 0.14 6.79 0.77
C VAL A 4 0.00 5.34 1.23
N VAL A 5 -1.11 4.95 1.84
CA VAL A 5 -1.39 3.56 2.27
C VAL A 5 -2.84 3.21 1.93
N VAL A 6 -3.15 1.91 1.88
CA VAL A 6 -4.53 1.45 1.81
C VAL A 6 -4.95 1.12 3.24
N ASP A 7 -6.04 1.74 3.70
CA ASP A 7 -6.68 1.40 4.96
C ASP A 7 -7.51 0.13 4.76
N GLU A 8 -7.09 -0.98 5.37
CA GLU A 8 -7.74 -2.28 5.24
C GLU A 8 -9.12 -2.33 5.93
N ASP A 9 -9.39 -1.46 6.92
CA ASP A 9 -10.70 -1.44 7.60
C ASP A 9 -11.79 -0.77 6.76
N VAL A 10 -11.39 0.10 5.82
CA VAL A 10 -12.29 0.84 4.92
C VAL A 10 -12.30 0.23 3.51
N CYS A 11 -11.26 -0.51 3.14
CA CYS A 11 -11.13 -1.06 1.79
C CYS A 11 -12.20 -2.11 1.49
N ILE A 12 -13.06 -1.83 0.50
CA ILE A 12 -14.07 -2.80 0.04
C ILE A 12 -13.59 -3.67 -1.14
N GLY A 13 -12.31 -3.63 -1.49
CA GLY A 13 -11.76 -4.44 -2.58
C GLY A 13 -12.23 -4.06 -4.00
N CYS A 14 -12.72 -2.83 -4.23
CA CYS A 14 -13.31 -2.40 -5.51
C CYS A 14 -12.34 -2.32 -6.70
N ARG A 15 -11.03 -2.42 -6.47
CA ARG A 15 -9.94 -2.39 -7.48
C ARG A 15 -9.81 -1.09 -8.29
N TYR A 16 -10.54 -0.03 -7.94
CA TYR A 16 -10.46 1.25 -8.67
C TYR A 16 -9.08 1.90 -8.57
N CYS A 17 -8.41 1.77 -7.42
CA CYS A 17 -7.05 2.29 -7.26
C CYS A 17 -6.03 1.57 -8.16
N HIS A 18 -6.23 0.30 -8.50
CA HIS A 18 -5.39 -0.42 -9.46
C HIS A 18 -5.61 0.12 -10.88
N MET A 19 -6.87 0.29 -11.30
CA MET A 19 -7.20 0.82 -12.63
C MET A 19 -6.72 2.26 -12.83
N ALA A 20 -6.76 3.08 -11.78
CA ALA A 20 -6.35 4.48 -11.85
C ALA A 20 -4.83 4.68 -11.82
N CYS A 21 -4.07 3.74 -11.26
CA CYS A 21 -2.63 3.91 -11.06
C CYS A 21 -1.86 3.56 -12.34
N PRO A 22 -1.15 4.51 -12.99
CA PRO A 22 -0.41 4.24 -14.23
C PRO A 22 0.80 3.31 -14.02
N TYR A 23 1.25 3.17 -12.77
CA TYR A 23 2.39 2.32 -12.40
C TYR A 23 1.97 0.91 -11.97
N GLY A 24 0.66 0.64 -11.86
CA GLY A 24 0.17 -0.63 -11.34
C GLY A 24 0.63 -0.93 -9.91
N ALA A 25 0.92 0.08 -9.09
CA ALA A 25 1.46 -0.14 -7.75
C ALA A 25 0.47 -0.83 -6.78
N PRO A 26 -0.84 -0.50 -6.78
CA PRO A 26 -1.82 -1.22 -5.97
C PRO A 26 -2.16 -2.58 -6.60
N GLN A 27 -2.20 -3.63 -5.79
CA GLN A 27 -2.48 -5.01 -6.19
C GLN A 27 -3.54 -5.62 -5.27
N TYR A 28 -4.45 -6.40 -5.85
CA TYR A 28 -5.50 -7.06 -5.06
C TYR A 28 -4.94 -8.30 -4.36
N ASN A 29 -5.21 -8.42 -3.06
CA ASN A 29 -4.86 -9.60 -2.29
C ASN A 29 -6.11 -10.46 -2.10
N GLU A 30 -6.15 -11.61 -2.79
CA GLU A 30 -7.32 -12.50 -2.79
C GLU A 30 -7.61 -13.11 -1.41
N THR A 31 -6.57 -13.40 -0.64
CA THR A 31 -6.70 -13.97 0.71
C THR A 31 -7.30 -12.97 1.69
N LYS A 32 -6.93 -11.69 1.58
CA LYS A 32 -7.43 -10.62 2.45
C LYS A 32 -8.75 -10.00 1.97
N GLY A 33 -9.05 -10.10 0.68
CA GLY A 33 -10.18 -9.39 0.07
C GLY A 33 -9.95 -7.89 -0.15
N HIS A 34 -8.74 -7.38 0.10
CA HIS A 34 -8.42 -5.96 0.08
C HIS A 34 -7.35 -5.61 -0.96
N MET A 35 -7.30 -4.33 -1.33
CA MET A 35 -6.18 -3.79 -2.09
C MET A 35 -4.96 -3.63 -1.19
N THR A 36 -3.80 -3.99 -1.68
CA THR A 36 -2.52 -3.87 -0.98
C THR A 36 -1.53 -3.12 -1.85
N LYS A 37 -0.56 -2.44 -1.23
CA LYS A 37 0.55 -1.79 -1.93
C LYS A 37 1.71 -1.58 -0.96
N CYS A 38 2.89 -1.24 -1.50
CA CYS A 38 4.02 -0.81 -0.70
C CYS A 38 3.64 0.37 0.22
N ASP A 39 3.94 0.22 1.51
CA ASP A 39 3.75 1.20 2.58
C ASP A 39 4.98 2.12 2.74
N GLY A 40 6.06 1.82 2.01
CA GLY A 40 7.34 2.53 2.14
C GLY A 40 8.15 2.12 3.36
N CYS A 41 7.89 0.93 3.94
CA CYS A 41 8.43 0.51 5.23
C CYS A 41 8.12 1.55 6.33
N TYR A 42 6.84 1.89 6.49
CA TYR A 42 6.40 2.95 7.39
C TYR A 42 6.99 2.81 8.79
N ASP A 43 6.94 1.59 9.35
CA ASP A 43 7.46 1.29 10.69
C ASP A 43 8.96 1.56 10.81
N ARG A 44 9.75 1.18 9.79
CA ARG A 44 11.19 1.42 9.77
C ARG A 44 11.50 2.92 9.73
N VAL A 45 10.78 3.64 8.88
CA VAL A 45 10.99 5.09 8.73
C VAL A 45 10.56 5.84 9.99
N ALA A 46 9.52 5.38 10.68
CA ALA A 46 9.11 5.90 11.98
C ALA A 46 10.21 5.74 13.05
N GLU A 47 11.01 4.67 12.98
CA GLU A 47 12.20 4.45 13.82
C GLU A 47 13.46 5.20 13.34
N GLY A 48 13.36 6.05 12.32
CA GLY A 48 14.50 6.76 11.73
C GLY A 48 15.42 5.87 10.89
N LYS A 49 15.02 4.63 10.61
CA LYS A 49 15.75 3.71 9.72
C LYS A 49 15.33 3.94 8.28
N LYS A 50 16.21 3.58 7.34
CA LYS A 50 15.88 3.58 5.92
C LYS A 50 14.96 2.39 5.56
N PRO A 51 14.12 2.51 4.51
CA PRO A 51 13.42 1.39 3.92
C PRO A 51 14.38 0.24 3.57
N ILE A 52 13.88 -0.98 3.50
CA ILE A 52 14.77 -2.15 3.32
C ILE A 52 15.35 -2.27 1.91
N CYS A 53 14.71 -1.65 0.92
CA CYS A 53 15.07 -1.73 -0.49
C CYS A 53 15.98 -0.58 -0.98
N VAL A 54 16.53 0.24 -0.07
CA VAL A 54 17.42 1.37 -0.40
C VAL A 54 18.81 1.25 0.21
#